data_AF-A0A0R2LVB4-F1
#
_entry.id   AF-A0A0R2LVB4-F1
#
_cell.length_a   1.000
_cell.length_b   1.000
_cell.length_c   1.000
_cell.angle_alpha   90.00
_cell.angle_beta   90.00
_cell.angle_gamma   90.00
#
_symmetry.space_group_name_H-M   'P 1'
#
loop_
_entity.id
_entity.type
_entity.pdbx_description
1 polymer ?
#
loop_
_entity_poly.entity_id
_entity_poly.type
_entity_poly.pdbx_seq_one_letter_code
_entity_poly.pdbx_strand_id
1 'polypeptide(L)' 'MAQATSVRFDDETSKLLTVYAQAHGISKSDYIKQVVSQSLEDWLDIQAADEAYQSWKADKFETKSWQETLTELGLDHE' A
#
# COMPACT_ATOMS: atom_id res chain seq x y z
N MET A 1 -13.81 -12.58 10.97
CA MET A 1 -14.20 -13.85 10.33
C MET A 1 -13.47 -13.94 9.00
N ALA A 2 -12.77 -15.03 8.70
CA ALA A 2 -12.14 -15.19 7.38
C ALA A 2 -13.20 -15.58 6.34
N GLN A 3 -13.16 -14.95 5.16
CA GLN A 3 -14.04 -15.29 4.03
C GLN A 3 -13.23 -16.01 2.95
N ALA A 4 -13.79 -17.09 2.40
CA ALA A 4 -13.17 -17.81 1.30
C ALA A 4 -13.47 -17.12 -0.03
N THR A 5 -12.43 -16.94 -0.84
CA THR A 5 -12.51 -16.41 -2.20
C THR A 5 -11.90 -17.40 -3.17
N SER A 6 -12.59 -17.68 -4.27
CA SER A 6 -12.09 -18.52 -5.36
C SER A 6 -11.65 -17.63 -6.53
N VAL A 7 -10.43 -17.85 -7.01
CA VAL A 7 -9.85 -17.17 -8.17
C VAL A 7 -9.37 -18.22 -9.16
N ARG A 8 -9.57 -17.95 -10.45
CA ARG A 8 -9.07 -18.78 -11.55
C ARG A 8 -7.90 -18.06 -12.22
N PHE A 9 -6.81 -18.77 -12.37
CA PHE A 9 -5.65 -18.32 -13.13
C PHE A 9 -5.56 -19.12 -14.43
N ASP A 10 -4.94 -18.55 -15.45
CA ASP A 10 -4.47 -19.33 -16.58
C ASP A 10 -3.37 -20.33 -16.15
N ASP A 11 -3.06 -21.27 -17.05
CA ASP A 11 -2.12 -22.35 -16.77
C ASP A 11 -0.70 -21.85 -16.48
N GLU A 12 -0.26 -20.78 -17.16
CA GLU A 12 1.08 -20.21 -17.00
C GLU A 12 1.23 -19.55 -15.63
N THR A 13 0.29 -18.67 -15.28
CA THR A 13 0.23 -17.99 -13.99
C THR A 13 0.13 -18.99 -12.84
N SER A 14 -0.70 -20.03 -12.99
CA SER A 14 -0.84 -21.11 -12.00
C SER A 14 0.47 -21.87 -11.78
N LYS A 15 1.21 -22.14 -12.87
CA LYS A 15 2.52 -22.78 -12.82
C LYS A 15 3.55 -21.91 -12.11
N LEU A 16 3.64 -20.62 -12.47
CA LEU A 16 4.56 -19.67 -11.83
C LEU A 16 4.27 -19.49 -10.34
N LEU A 17 2.99 -19.35 -9.96
CA LEU A 17 2.57 -19.28 -8.57
C LEU A 17 2.99 -20.53 -7.78
N THR A 18 2.91 -21.70 -8.41
CA THR A 18 3.34 -22.96 -7.78
C THR A 18 4.85 -22.99 -7.55
N VAL A 19 5.64 -22.59 -8.55
CA VAL A 19 7.11 -22.52 -8.44
C VAL A 19 7.52 -21.52 -7.37
N TYR A 20 6.91 -20.33 -7.34
CA TYR A 20 7.18 -19.32 -6.33
C TYR A 20 6.88 -19.84 -4.91
N ALA A 21 5.68 -20.39 -4.70
CA ALA A 21 5.28 -20.93 -3.41
C ALA A 21 6.25 -22.01 -2.91
N GLN A 22 6.69 -22.91 -3.78
CA GLN A 22 7.67 -23.95 -3.46
C GLN A 22 9.06 -23.37 -3.13
N ALA A 23 9.57 -22.47 -3.96
CA ALA A 23 10.89 -21.86 -3.78
C ALA A 23 10.99 -21.05 -2.48
N HIS A 24 9.88 -20.44 -2.05
CA HIS A 24 9.81 -19.61 -0.85
C HIS A 24 9.28 -20.37 0.39
N GLY A 25 8.90 -21.64 0.26
CA GLY A 25 8.41 -22.45 1.38
C GLY A 25 7.08 -21.95 1.98
N ILE A 26 6.24 -21.31 1.18
CA ILE A 26 4.95 -20.74 1.61
C ILE A 26 3.79 -21.37 0.83
N SER A 27 2.56 -21.23 1.33
CA SER A 27 1.38 -21.65 0.57
C SER A 27 1.06 -20.64 -0.54
N LYS A 28 0.43 -21.10 -1.63
CA LYS A 28 -0.09 -20.21 -2.67
C LYS A 28 -1.06 -19.17 -2.09
N SER A 29 -1.90 -19.59 -1.13
CA SER A 29 -2.85 -18.70 -0.48
C SER A 29 -2.18 -17.60 0.33
N ASP A 30 -1.04 -17.87 0.97
CA ASP A 30 -0.34 -16.85 1.76
C ASP A 30 0.30 -15.82 0.86
N TYR A 31 0.89 -16.26 -0.26
CA TYR A 31 1.39 -15.33 -1.28
C TYR A 31 0.26 -14.46 -1.86
N ILE A 32 -0.87 -15.05 -2.25
CA ILE A 32 -2.02 -14.29 -2.77
C ILE A 32 -2.50 -13.27 -1.75
N LYS A 33 -2.66 -13.66 -0.46
CA LYS A 33 -3.07 -12.72 0.60
C LYS A 33 -2.09 -11.56 0.73
N GLN A 34 -0.79 -11.86 0.73
CA GLN A 34 0.25 -10.84 0.85
C GLN A 34 0.18 -9.84 -0.30
N VAL A 35 0.17 -10.34 -1.55
CA VAL A 35 0.14 -9.47 -2.75
C VAL A 35 -1.14 -8.65 -2.80
N VAL A 36 -2.30 -9.24 -2.48
CA VAL A 36 -3.57 -8.50 -2.44
C VAL A 36 -3.55 -7.42 -1.36
N SER A 37 -3.03 -7.72 -0.17
CA SER A 37 -2.92 -6.72 0.91
C SER A 37 -2.02 -5.56 0.50
N GLN A 38 -0.83 -5.87 -0.03
CA GLN A 38 0.13 -4.86 -0.49
C GLN A 38 -0.46 -4.01 -1.61
N SER A 39 -1.08 -4.63 -2.61
CA SER A 39 -1.67 -3.89 -3.74
C SER A 39 -2.82 -2.97 -3.31
N LEU A 40 -3.58 -3.33 -2.27
CA LEU A 40 -4.64 -2.48 -1.73
C LEU A 40 -4.08 -1.33 -0.89
N GLU A 41 -3.02 -1.57 -0.12
CA GLU A 41 -2.30 -0.55 0.64
C GLU A 41 -1.66 0.47 -0.31
N ASP A 42 -0.92 0.01 -1.33
CA ASP A 42 -0.32 0.88 -2.35
C ASP A 42 -1.36 1.78 -3.04
N TRP A 43 -2.55 1.24 -3.32
CA TRP A 43 -3.65 2.01 -3.93
C TRP A 43 -4.16 3.12 -3.00
N LEU A 44 -4.29 2.83 -1.70
CA LEU A 44 -4.69 3.84 -0.70
C LEU A 44 -3.61 4.91 -0.52
N ASP A 45 -2.34 4.52 -0.47
CA ASP A 45 -1.21 5.44 -0.33
C ASP A 45 -1.13 6.41 -1.51
N ILE A 46 -1.33 5.92 -2.73
CA ILE A 46 -1.40 6.76 -3.94
C ILE A 46 -2.53 7.79 -3.81
N GLN A 47 -3.72 7.36 -3.35
CA GLN A 47 -4.84 8.29 -3.17
C GLN A 47 -4.55 9.36 -2.12
N ALA A 48 -4.01 8.97 -0.98
CA ALA A 48 -3.65 9.91 0.08
C ALA A 48 -2.59 10.92 -0.40
N ALA A 49 -1.59 10.47 -1.16
CA ALA A 49 -0.58 11.33 -1.74
C ALA A 49 -1.17 12.31 -2.77
N ASP A 50 -2.06 11.84 -3.65
CA ASP A 50 -2.75 12.68 -4.63
C ASP A 50 -3.63 13.75 -3.95
N GLU A 51 -4.38 13.37 -2.91
CA GLU A 51 -5.20 14.28 -2.12
C GLU A 51 -4.35 15.35 -1.44
N ALA A 52 -3.25 14.95 -0.80
CA ALA A 52 -2.29 15.88 -0.17
C ALA A 52 -1.70 16.85 -1.22
N TYR A 53 -1.34 16.34 -2.40
CA TYR A 53 -0.82 17.16 -3.48
C TYR A 53 -1.86 18.16 -4.02
N GLN A 54 -3.11 17.75 -4.22
CA GLN A 54 -4.16 18.68 -4.65
C GLN A 54 -4.44 19.75 -3.60
N SER A 55 -4.43 19.40 -2.31
CA SER A 55 -4.58 20.36 -1.21
C SER A 55 -3.46 21.40 -1.22
N TRP A 56 -2.20 20.94 -1.30
CA TRP A 56 -1.03 21.83 -1.34
C TRP A 56 -1.02 22.73 -2.58
N LYS A 57 -1.43 22.18 -3.73
CA LYS A 57 -1.58 22.96 -4.98
C LYS A 57 -2.68 24.02 -4.86
N ALA A 58 -3.81 23.72 -4.21
CA ALA A 58 -4.89 24.68 -3.97
C ALA A 58 -4.42 25.83 -3.07
N ASP A 59 -3.51 25.53 -2.15
CA ASP A 59 -2.80 26.49 -1.29
C ASP A 59 -1.59 27.15 -1.99
N LYS A 60 -1.55 27.14 -3.32
CA LYS A 60 -0.49 27.75 -4.15
C LYS A 60 0.93 27.29 -3.80
N PHE A 61 1.07 26.07 -3.31
CA PHE A 61 2.33 25.49 -2.89
C PHE A 61 3.01 26.25 -1.74
N GLU A 62 2.24 26.82 -0.82
CA GLU A 62 2.79 27.46 0.38
C GLU A 62 3.69 26.49 1.16
N THR A 63 4.85 27.00 1.59
CA THR A 63 5.84 26.22 2.34
C THR A 63 5.81 26.65 3.79
N LYS A 64 5.87 25.68 4.70
CA LYS A 64 5.95 25.93 6.14
C LYS A 64 7.40 25.87 6.59
N SER A 65 7.74 26.71 7.57
CA SER A 65 9.00 26.59 8.29
C SER A 65 9.06 25.29 9.08
N TRP A 66 10.27 24.92 9.50
CA TRP A 66 10.47 23.74 10.34
C TRP A 66 9.68 23.82 11.66
N GLN A 67 9.63 24.99 12.29
CA GLN A 67 8.88 25.19 13.54
C GLN A 67 7.37 25.06 13.34
N GLU A 68 6.81 25.65 12.27
CA GLU A 68 5.39 25.49 11.94
C GLU A 68 5.04 24.01 11.69
N THR A 69 5.93 23.27 11.02
CA THR A 69 5.77 21.83 10.77
C THR A 69 5.76 21.04 12.08
N LEU A 70 6.69 21.33 13.01
CA LEU A 70 6.73 20.67 14.32
C LEU A 70 5.48 20.93 15.14
N THR A 71 4.99 22.17 15.17
CA THR A 71 3.75 22.53 15.88
C THR A 71 2.54 21.81 15.29
N GLU A 72 2.42 21.70 13.97
CA GLU A 72 1.32 20.97 13.33
C GLU A 72 1.34 19.46 13.58
N LEU A 73 2.53 18.87 13.69
CA LEU A 73 2.70 17.46 14.01
C LEU A 73 2.59 17.16 15.52
N GLY A 74 2.49 18.19 16.38
CA GLY A 74 2.50 18.04 17.84
C GLY A 74 3.85 17.58 18.39
N LEU A 75 4.94 17.96 17.72
CA LEU A 75 6.34 17.60 18.02
C LEU A 75 7.16 18.80 18.53
N ASP A 76 6.52 19.90 18.90
CA ASP A 76 7.15 21.14 19.36
C ASP A 76 7.48 21.15 20.87
N HIS A 77 7.42 19.99 21.52
CA HIS A 77 7.65 19.80 22.96
C HIS A 77 8.94 19.02 23.30
N GLU A 78 9.77 18.70 22.31
CA GLU A 78 11.11 18.12 22.50
C GLU A 78 12.21 19.21 22.59
#